data_AF-A0A8J8MF04-F1
#
_entry.id   AF-A0A8J8MF04-F1
#
_cell.length_a   1.000
_cell.length_b   1.000
_cell.length_c   1.000
_cell.angle_alpha   90.00
_cell.angle_beta   90.00
_cell.angle_gamma   90.00
#
_symmetry.space_group_name_H-M   'P 1'
#
loop_
_entity.id
_entity.type
_entity.pdbx_description
1 polymer ?
#
loop_
_entity_poly.entity_id
_entity_poly.type
_entity_poly.pdbx_seq_one_letter_code
_entity_poly.pdbx_strand_id
1 'polypeptide(L)'
;MKKYLYIIVLFVIMISCSGCKNVKRDIEKYAMVLSTGYDFTEENKYKLTIQVLKISREQTGGATNGMDKKQSLPSEVVIYTSIGETINKAYDNLTSSLGQEPYFSHNKFIVIGKKLAEKGIDLVIDSNLRGHEVRPNTPLLVAKGEASEIIKQLTPMDTIPANTIENIIINQFEKGLTVITNLKDMYNGLAIKTAGITTGVIYVADEADIAHNGNIFIVDEIAIFKDDKLIGFLNKEESRALMWIKTKVESGDVVINSPEDEKEKITLEILDSKCKTTPIFDGNNYSIKLDITQRSNIVSMVGEHDPMNDHKVLDELEKVLDKRIEEDVKNVIKKVQKDYDVDIFNFGEVIHRKYPKHWKVIKEEWDEIFPHILVEVKVKSSIKRPGLISKPAI
;
A
#
# COMPACT_ATOMS: atom_id res chain seq x y z
N MET A 1 -6.33 -57.16 -38.19
CA MET A 1 -6.97 -56.37 -37.12
C MET A 1 -6.02 -55.41 -36.41
N LYS A 2 -4.86 -55.85 -35.89
CA LYS A 2 -3.89 -54.96 -35.19
C LYS A 2 -3.40 -53.75 -36.01
N LYS A 3 -3.17 -53.89 -37.33
CA LYS A 3 -2.76 -52.77 -38.21
C LYS A 3 -3.81 -51.65 -38.30
N TYR A 4 -5.10 -51.97 -38.32
CA TYR A 4 -6.18 -50.97 -38.34
C TYR A 4 -6.34 -50.29 -36.98
N LEU A 5 -6.07 -51.01 -35.88
CA LEU A 5 -6.08 -50.44 -34.52
C LEU A 5 -5.00 -49.35 -34.36
N TYR A 6 -3.78 -49.57 -34.89
CA TYR A 6 -2.72 -48.56 -34.86
C TYR A 6 -3.08 -47.31 -35.67
N ILE A 7 -3.73 -47.47 -36.82
CA ILE A 7 -4.18 -46.34 -37.64
C ILE A 7 -5.27 -45.53 -36.91
N ILE A 8 -6.21 -46.20 -36.24
CA ILE A 8 -7.27 -45.54 -35.44
C ILE A 8 -6.66 -44.78 -34.26
N VAL A 9 -5.71 -45.38 -33.53
CA VAL A 9 -5.03 -44.71 -32.41
C VAL A 9 -4.22 -43.50 -32.89
N LEU A 10 -3.53 -43.60 -34.02
CA LEU A 10 -2.80 -42.47 -34.62
C LEU A 10 -3.74 -41.33 -35.03
N PHE A 11 -4.92 -41.67 -35.53
CA PHE A 11 -5.95 -40.69 -35.92
C PHE A 11 -6.55 -39.98 -34.69
N VAL A 12 -6.79 -40.71 -33.59
CA VAL A 12 -7.26 -40.14 -32.31
C VAL A 12 -6.20 -39.21 -31.70
N ILE A 13 -4.91 -39.57 -31.78
CA ILE A 13 -3.81 -38.70 -31.32
C ILE A 13 -3.70 -37.43 -32.18
N MET A 14 -3.87 -37.53 -33.51
CA MET A 14 -3.87 -36.33 -34.37
C MET A 14 -5.04 -35.38 -34.10
N ILE A 15 -6.23 -35.91 -33.76
CA ILE A 15 -7.36 -35.07 -33.35
C ILE A 15 -7.10 -34.45 -31.98
N SER A 16 -6.45 -35.18 -31.07
CA SER A 16 -6.07 -34.69 -29.74
C SER A 16 -4.94 -33.63 -29.79
N CYS A 17 -4.18 -33.58 -30.88
CA CYS A 17 -3.18 -32.56 -31.17
C CYS A 17 -3.73 -31.33 -31.93
N SER A 18 -5.05 -31.19 -32.07
CA SER A 18 -5.64 -29.90 -32.45
C SER A 18 -5.60 -28.93 -31.26
N GLY A 19 -4.37 -28.62 -30.84
CA GLY A 19 -4.07 -27.63 -29.82
C GLY A 19 -4.74 -26.30 -30.16
N CYS A 20 -5.39 -25.74 -29.14
CA CYS A 20 -6.10 -24.47 -29.09
C CYS A 20 -6.00 -23.60 -30.35
N LYS A 21 -7.01 -23.70 -31.23
CA LYS A 21 -7.24 -22.70 -32.27
C LYS A 21 -7.39 -21.32 -31.60
N ASN A 22 -6.54 -20.39 -32.05
CA ASN A 22 -6.78 -18.94 -32.02
C ASN A 22 -6.94 -18.26 -30.66
N VAL A 23 -5.88 -18.26 -29.84
CA VAL A 23 -5.68 -17.16 -28.87
C VAL A 23 -4.52 -16.28 -29.35
N LYS A 24 -4.54 -15.89 -30.62
CA LYS A 24 -3.86 -14.66 -31.03
C LYS A 24 -4.78 -13.52 -30.60
N ARG A 25 -4.60 -13.04 -29.37
CA ARG A 25 -5.15 -11.75 -28.95
C ARG A 25 -4.34 -10.70 -29.70
N ASP A 26 -4.94 -10.08 -30.70
CA ASP A 26 -4.31 -8.95 -31.38
C ASP A 26 -4.08 -7.87 -30.34
N ILE A 27 -2.82 -7.55 -30.05
CA ILE A 27 -2.43 -6.52 -29.08
C ILE A 27 -3.12 -5.18 -29.41
N GLU A 28 -3.39 -4.95 -30.69
CA GLU A 28 -4.08 -3.76 -31.23
C GLU A 28 -5.54 -3.62 -30.81
N LYS A 29 -6.19 -4.70 -30.35
CA LYS A 29 -7.58 -4.66 -29.85
C LYS A 29 -7.69 -4.24 -28.40
N TYR A 30 -6.58 -4.27 -27.66
CA TYR A 30 -6.56 -4.06 -26.22
C TYR A 30 -5.83 -2.77 -25.86
N ALA A 31 -6.45 -1.99 -24.99
CA ALA A 31 -5.87 -0.81 -24.37
C ALA A 31 -5.26 -1.21 -23.02
N MET A 32 -3.93 -1.22 -22.92
CA MET A 32 -3.23 -1.60 -21.69
C MET A 32 -3.44 -0.56 -20.59
N VAL A 33 -4.18 -0.93 -19.55
CA VAL A 33 -4.47 -0.06 -18.41
C VAL A 33 -3.36 -0.15 -17.37
N LEU A 34 -2.85 1.01 -16.93
CA LEU A 34 -1.75 1.13 -15.98
C LEU A 34 -2.20 1.54 -14.57
N SER A 35 -3.25 2.34 -14.47
CA SER A 35 -3.82 2.77 -13.19
C SER A 35 -5.32 3.05 -13.35
N THR A 36 -6.09 2.83 -12.30
CA THR A 36 -7.55 3.02 -12.29
C THR A 36 -7.98 3.86 -11.10
N GLY A 37 -8.91 4.80 -11.33
CA GLY A 37 -9.54 5.64 -10.32
C GLY A 37 -11.04 5.44 -10.29
N TYR A 38 -11.60 5.27 -9.09
CA TYR A 38 -13.04 5.19 -8.86
C TYR A 38 -13.50 6.36 -8.00
N ASP A 39 -14.50 7.08 -8.47
CA ASP A 39 -15.11 8.21 -7.78
C ASP A 39 -16.64 8.06 -7.75
N PHE A 40 -17.28 8.79 -6.84
CA PHE A 40 -18.73 8.92 -6.76
C PHE A 40 -19.10 10.39 -6.94
N THR A 41 -19.93 10.71 -7.93
CA THR A 41 -20.25 12.09 -8.30
C THR A 41 -21.31 12.71 -7.39
N GLU A 42 -21.51 14.03 -7.46
CA GLU A 42 -22.64 14.72 -6.81
C GLU A 42 -24.01 14.24 -7.33
N GLU A 43 -24.07 13.76 -8.57
CA GLU A 43 -25.29 13.22 -9.18
C GLU A 43 -25.56 11.74 -8.82
N ASN A 44 -24.91 11.20 -7.79
CA ASN A 44 -25.02 9.81 -7.37
C ASN A 44 -24.65 8.78 -8.46
N LYS A 45 -23.65 9.09 -9.28
CA LYS A 45 -23.14 8.18 -10.32
C LYS A 45 -21.70 7.76 -10.03
N TYR A 46 -21.31 6.62 -10.58
CA TYR A 46 -19.92 6.15 -10.54
C TYR A 46 -19.13 6.81 -11.67
N LYS A 47 -17.95 7.31 -11.34
CA LYS A 47 -16.98 7.85 -12.29
C LYS A 47 -15.76 6.94 -12.30
N LEU A 48 -15.40 6.48 -13.50
CA LEU A 48 -14.23 5.64 -13.75
C LEU A 48 -13.21 6.45 -14.53
N THR A 49 -11.99 6.54 -14.03
CA THR A 49 -10.86 7.18 -14.73
C THR A 49 -9.75 6.16 -14.90
N ILE A 50 -9.23 5.97 -16.12
CA ILE A 50 -8.12 5.05 -16.38
C ILE A 50 -6.97 5.75 -17.09
N GLN A 51 -5.75 5.29 -16.81
CA GLN A 51 -4.55 5.65 -17.56
C GLN A 51 -4.19 4.50 -18.50
N VAL A 52 -4.20 4.76 -19.80
CA VAL A 52 -3.91 3.78 -20.86
C VAL A 52 -2.54 4.05 -21.46
N LEU A 53 -1.73 3.01 -21.62
CA LEU A 53 -0.47 3.07 -22.33
C LEU A 53 -0.70 3.26 -23.83
N LYS A 54 -0.17 4.35 -24.40
CA LYS A 54 -0.16 4.59 -25.84
C LYS A 54 1.12 4.00 -26.43
N ILE A 55 0.98 2.92 -27.19
CA ILE A 55 2.08 2.35 -27.95
C ILE A 55 2.15 3.09 -29.29
N SER A 56 3.05 4.06 -29.41
CA SER A 56 3.34 4.71 -30.69
C SER A 56 4.08 3.72 -31.60
N ARG A 57 3.39 3.20 -32.61
CA ARG A 57 4.05 2.52 -33.74
C ARG A 57 4.30 3.56 -34.82
N GLU A 58 5.49 4.14 -34.86
CA GLU A 58 5.90 4.79 -36.10
C GLU A 58 6.04 3.70 -37.18
N GLN A 59 5.38 3.94 -38.31
CA GLN A 59 5.58 3.18 -39.53
C GLN A 59 7.06 3.26 -39.88
N THR A 60 7.76 2.13 -39.83
CA THR A 60 9.01 1.93 -40.57
C THR A 60 8.69 1.97 -42.06
N GLY A 61 8.57 3.18 -42.60
CA GLY A 61 8.26 3.48 -43.99
C GLY A 61 9.38 4.29 -44.64
N GLY A 62 10.48 3.61 -44.99
CA GLY A 62 11.40 4.00 -46.07
C GLY A 62 12.44 5.09 -45.79
N ALA A 63 13.68 4.67 -45.51
CA ALA A 63 14.84 4.80 -46.43
C ALA A 63 16.19 4.83 -45.68
N THR A 64 16.95 3.76 -45.92
CA THR A 64 18.42 3.68 -46.07
C THR A 64 19.37 4.23 -45.00
N ASN A 65 20.23 3.30 -44.58
CA ASN A 65 21.57 3.44 -44.01
C ASN A 65 21.69 3.47 -42.48
N GLY A 66 22.03 2.29 -41.95
CA GLY A 66 23.18 2.14 -41.06
C GLY A 66 22.93 2.37 -39.57
N MET A 67 23.22 1.31 -38.82
CA MET A 67 23.32 1.20 -37.36
C MET A 67 22.01 1.02 -36.59
N ASP A 68 21.92 -0.18 -36.01
CA ASP A 68 21.03 -0.59 -34.93
C ASP A 68 21.02 0.43 -33.78
N LYS A 69 20.15 1.44 -33.88
CA LYS A 69 19.56 2.06 -32.71
C LYS A 69 18.23 1.36 -32.46
N LYS A 70 18.21 0.43 -31.50
CA LYS A 70 17.00 0.16 -30.70
C LYS A 70 16.68 1.45 -29.93
N GLN A 71 16.11 2.41 -30.65
CA GLN A 71 15.56 3.61 -30.05
C GLN A 71 14.29 3.17 -29.35
N SER A 72 14.31 3.07 -28.02
CA SER A 72 13.10 2.79 -27.25
C SER A 72 12.11 3.91 -27.57
N LEU A 73 10.98 3.54 -28.18
CA LEU A 73 9.90 4.47 -28.47
C LEU A 73 9.48 5.16 -27.16
N PRO A 74 9.35 6.50 -27.11
CA PRO A 74 8.78 7.17 -25.96
C PRO A 74 7.34 6.68 -25.78
N SER A 75 7.07 6.05 -24.65
CA SER A 75 5.74 5.55 -24.31
C SER A 75 4.97 6.66 -23.60
N GLU A 76 3.91 7.15 -24.22
CA GLU A 76 3.01 8.14 -23.63
C GLU A 76 1.81 7.45 -22.97
N VAL A 77 1.08 8.20 -22.14
CA VAL A 77 -0.20 7.75 -21.58
C VAL A 77 -1.35 8.62 -22.07
N VAL A 78 -2.53 8.03 -22.18
CA VAL A 78 -3.79 8.74 -22.46
C VAL A 78 -4.76 8.44 -21.33
N ILE A 79 -5.48 9.47 -20.88
CA ILE A 79 -6.44 9.35 -19.79
C ILE A 79 -7.85 9.31 -20.38
N TYR A 80 -8.64 8.33 -19.94
CA TYR A 80 -10.06 8.23 -20.27
C TYR A 80 -10.87 8.34 -18.99
N THR A 81 -11.99 9.06 -19.05
CA THR A 81 -12.94 9.17 -17.94
C THR A 81 -14.34 8.95 -18.47
N SER A 82 -15.12 8.15 -17.74
CA SER A 82 -16.53 7.90 -18.03
C SER A 82 -17.36 7.94 -16.75
N ILE A 83 -18.66 8.14 -16.91
CA ILE A 83 -19.63 8.16 -15.82
C ILE A 83 -20.74 7.16 -16.15
N GLY A 84 -21.25 6.46 -15.13
CA GLY A 84 -22.37 5.54 -15.28
C GLY A 84 -23.14 5.35 -13.96
N GLU A 85 -24.38 4.89 -14.07
CA GLU A 85 -25.23 4.58 -12.90
C GLU A 85 -24.69 3.40 -12.08
N THR A 86 -23.89 2.53 -12.71
CA THR A 86 -23.14 1.45 -12.08
C THR A 86 -21.69 1.49 -12.55
N ILE A 87 -20.80 0.81 -11.82
CA ILE A 87 -19.39 0.66 -12.22
C ILE A 87 -19.28 0.03 -13.62
N ASN A 88 -20.08 -1.02 -13.89
CA ASN A 88 -20.10 -1.66 -15.21
C ASN A 88 -20.65 -0.73 -16.29
N LYS A 89 -21.64 0.12 -16.00
CA LYS A 89 -22.12 1.10 -16.98
C LYS A 89 -21.08 2.17 -17.27
N ALA A 90 -20.31 2.61 -16.27
CA ALA A 90 -19.18 3.49 -16.48
C ALA A 90 -18.12 2.79 -17.35
N TYR A 91 -17.82 1.53 -17.08
CA TYR A 91 -16.93 0.71 -17.90
C TYR A 91 -17.39 0.62 -19.37
N ASP A 92 -18.65 0.26 -19.63
CA ASP A 92 -19.21 0.18 -20.99
C ASP A 92 -19.18 1.52 -21.74
N ASN A 93 -19.42 2.62 -21.03
CA ASN A 93 -19.32 3.96 -21.61
C ASN A 93 -17.85 4.31 -21.94
N LEU A 94 -16.90 3.78 -21.17
CA LEU A 94 -15.48 3.96 -21.38
C LEU A 94 -15.01 3.21 -22.63
N THR A 95 -15.37 1.94 -22.78
CA THR A 95 -14.99 1.11 -23.95
C THR A 95 -15.51 1.71 -25.25
N SER A 96 -16.74 2.23 -25.23
CA SER A 96 -17.35 2.94 -26.37
C SER A 96 -16.56 4.17 -26.84
N SER A 97 -15.88 4.85 -25.90
CA SER A 97 -15.08 6.05 -26.20
C SER A 97 -13.64 5.72 -26.58
N LEU A 98 -13.09 4.63 -26.02
CA LEU A 98 -11.71 4.19 -26.22
C LEU A 98 -11.49 3.53 -27.59
N GLY A 99 -12.52 2.89 -28.14
CA GLY A 99 -12.43 2.15 -29.41
C GLY A 99 -11.59 0.87 -29.33
N GLN A 100 -11.12 0.51 -28.13
CA GLN A 100 -10.38 -0.71 -27.79
C GLN A 100 -10.96 -1.29 -26.50
N GLU A 101 -10.75 -2.58 -26.26
CA GLU A 101 -11.10 -3.23 -25.00
C GLU A 101 -10.04 -2.91 -23.94
N PRO A 102 -10.38 -2.28 -22.81
CA PRO A 102 -9.44 -2.09 -21.70
C PRO A 102 -8.91 -3.44 -21.21
N TYR A 103 -7.60 -3.52 -20.98
CA TYR A 103 -6.94 -4.71 -20.45
C TYR A 103 -6.21 -4.38 -19.14
N PHE A 104 -6.77 -4.83 -18.02
CA PHE A 104 -6.34 -4.45 -16.67
C PHE A 104 -5.23 -5.31 -16.08
N SER A 105 -4.73 -6.31 -16.80
CA SER A 105 -3.68 -7.17 -16.27
C SER A 105 -2.34 -6.45 -16.09
N HIS A 106 -2.22 -5.15 -16.42
CA HIS A 106 -1.06 -4.31 -16.11
C HIS A 106 -1.39 -3.18 -15.13
N ASN A 107 -2.56 -3.21 -14.52
CA ASN A 107 -3.00 -2.20 -13.56
C ASN A 107 -2.10 -2.27 -12.31
N LYS A 108 -1.29 -1.23 -12.13
CA LYS A 108 -0.28 -1.11 -11.06
C LYS A 108 -0.91 -0.76 -9.72
N PHE A 109 -2.00 0.00 -9.72
CA PHE A 109 -2.74 0.36 -8.51
C PHE A 109 -4.14 0.89 -8.85
N ILE A 110 -5.02 0.80 -7.85
CA ILE A 110 -6.37 1.37 -7.88
C ILE A 110 -6.45 2.48 -6.83
N VAL A 111 -7.01 3.63 -7.19
CA VAL A 111 -7.30 4.73 -6.28
C VAL A 111 -8.82 4.87 -6.12
N ILE A 112 -9.29 4.97 -4.88
CA ILE A 112 -10.70 5.26 -4.55
C ILE A 112 -10.78 6.69 -4.02
N GLY A 113 -11.64 7.50 -4.62
CA GLY A 113 -11.91 8.86 -4.16
C GLY A 113 -12.57 8.86 -2.79
N LYS A 114 -12.24 9.85 -1.95
CA LYS A 114 -12.73 9.94 -0.57
C LYS A 114 -14.24 9.73 -0.44
N LYS A 115 -15.03 10.42 -1.27
CA LYS A 115 -16.49 10.34 -1.24
C LYS A 115 -17.03 8.94 -1.52
N LEU A 116 -16.40 8.20 -2.44
CA LEU A 116 -16.78 6.81 -2.69
C LEU A 116 -16.35 5.90 -1.53
N ALA A 117 -15.17 6.13 -0.98
CA ALA A 117 -14.67 5.39 0.17
C ALA A 117 -15.57 5.55 1.42
N GLU A 118 -16.08 6.75 1.67
CA GLU A 118 -17.05 7.03 2.75
C GLU A 118 -18.42 6.39 2.49
N LYS A 119 -18.85 6.33 1.22
CA LYS A 119 -20.12 5.70 0.83
C LYS A 119 -20.09 4.17 1.03
N GLY A 120 -18.98 3.53 0.67
CA GLY A 120 -18.84 2.08 0.63
C GLY A 120 -18.09 1.60 -0.61
N ILE A 121 -17.12 0.71 -0.44
CA ILE A 121 -16.23 0.22 -1.51
C ILE A 121 -16.53 -1.21 -1.97
N ASP A 122 -17.50 -1.88 -1.35
CA ASP A 122 -17.88 -3.27 -1.64
C ASP A 122 -18.05 -3.54 -3.14
N LEU A 123 -18.79 -2.68 -3.84
CA LEU A 123 -19.04 -2.80 -5.28
C LEU A 123 -17.78 -2.60 -6.14
N VAL A 124 -16.82 -1.80 -5.67
CA VAL A 124 -15.52 -1.63 -6.36
C VAL A 124 -14.73 -2.93 -6.25
N ILE A 125 -14.65 -3.53 -5.06
CA ILE A 125 -13.95 -4.79 -4.84
C ILE A 125 -14.60 -5.91 -5.64
N ASP A 126 -15.93 -6.04 -5.56
CA ASP A 126 -16.70 -7.06 -6.27
C ASP A 126 -16.55 -6.94 -7.79
N SER A 127 -16.67 -5.73 -8.34
CA SER A 127 -16.54 -5.50 -9.78
C SER A 127 -15.15 -5.89 -10.31
N ASN A 128 -14.08 -5.54 -9.58
CA ASN A 128 -12.71 -5.85 -9.99
C ASN A 128 -12.38 -7.35 -9.89
N LEU A 129 -12.88 -8.05 -8.87
CA LEU A 129 -12.59 -9.47 -8.68
C LEU A 129 -13.47 -10.39 -9.54
N ARG A 130 -14.67 -9.94 -9.93
CA ARG A 130 -15.54 -10.66 -10.87
C ARG A 130 -15.04 -10.54 -12.32
N GLY A 131 -14.43 -9.40 -12.67
CA GLY A 131 -13.74 -9.23 -13.95
C GLY A 131 -12.45 -10.05 -13.97
N HIS A 132 -12.34 -11.04 -14.85
CA HIS A 132 -11.21 -11.98 -14.91
C HIS A 132 -9.85 -11.37 -15.35
N GLU A 133 -9.69 -10.04 -15.32
CA GLU A 133 -8.53 -9.35 -15.91
C GLU A 133 -7.66 -8.60 -14.90
N VAL A 134 -8.22 -8.15 -13.78
CA VAL A 134 -7.49 -7.42 -12.74
C VAL A 134 -6.74 -8.40 -11.85
N ARG A 135 -5.48 -8.09 -11.51
CA ARG A 135 -4.72 -8.97 -10.64
C ARG A 135 -5.22 -8.84 -9.20
N PRO A 136 -5.46 -9.95 -8.48
CA PRO A 136 -5.87 -9.89 -7.08
C PRO A 136 -4.85 -9.18 -6.16
N ASN A 137 -3.57 -9.11 -6.57
CA ASN A 137 -2.51 -8.44 -5.82
C ASN A 137 -2.31 -6.96 -6.21
N THR A 138 -3.19 -6.37 -7.03
CA THR A 138 -3.13 -4.94 -7.34
C THR A 138 -3.39 -4.11 -6.07
N PRO A 139 -2.45 -3.24 -5.64
CA PRO A 139 -2.60 -2.32 -4.51
C PRO A 139 -3.82 -1.40 -4.65
N LEU A 140 -4.46 -1.12 -3.53
CA LEU A 140 -5.57 -0.18 -3.41
C LEU A 140 -5.17 1.01 -2.55
N LEU A 141 -5.59 2.21 -2.92
CA LEU A 141 -5.30 3.45 -2.20
C LEU A 141 -6.56 4.28 -2.08
N VAL A 142 -6.59 5.16 -1.09
CA VAL A 142 -7.63 6.19 -0.95
C VAL A 142 -7.04 7.55 -1.29
N ALA A 143 -7.73 8.35 -2.10
CA ALA A 143 -7.37 9.75 -2.30
C ALA A 143 -7.97 10.63 -1.19
N LYS A 144 -7.27 11.70 -0.76
CA LYS A 144 -7.88 12.74 0.10
C LYS A 144 -9.00 13.51 -0.59
N GLY A 145 -8.94 13.60 -1.92
CA GLY A 145 -9.94 14.21 -2.80
C GLY A 145 -10.51 13.17 -3.78
N GLU A 146 -10.58 13.54 -5.05
CA GLU A 146 -11.01 12.61 -6.10
C GLU A 146 -9.87 11.69 -6.54
N ALA A 147 -10.17 10.43 -6.82
CA ALA A 147 -9.23 9.53 -7.48
C ALA A 147 -8.82 10.07 -8.86
N SER A 148 -9.76 10.70 -9.59
CA SER A 148 -9.47 11.26 -10.91
C SER A 148 -8.38 12.33 -10.89
N GLU A 149 -8.26 13.09 -9.79
CA GLU A 149 -7.20 14.11 -9.60
C GLU A 149 -5.82 13.50 -9.40
N ILE A 150 -5.72 12.22 -9.04
CA ILE A 150 -4.46 11.49 -8.96
C ILE A 150 -4.13 10.87 -10.33
N ILE A 151 -5.11 10.22 -10.97
CA ILE A 151 -4.90 9.48 -12.22
C ILE A 151 -4.62 10.41 -13.41
N LYS A 152 -5.19 11.62 -13.42
CA LYS A 152 -5.04 12.59 -14.52
C LYS A 152 -3.68 13.28 -14.57
N GLN A 153 -2.90 13.16 -13.50
CA GLN A 153 -1.68 13.94 -13.33
C GLN A 153 -0.52 13.34 -14.12
N LEU A 154 0.26 14.22 -14.70
CA LEU A 154 1.53 13.88 -15.35
C LEU A 154 2.66 14.06 -14.32
N THR A 155 3.63 13.14 -14.31
CA THR A 155 4.85 13.31 -13.53
C THR A 155 5.94 13.91 -14.43
N PRO A 156 6.78 14.83 -13.92
CA PRO A 156 7.81 15.48 -14.74
C PRO A 156 8.95 14.55 -15.16
N MET A 157 9.20 13.50 -14.36
CA MET A 157 10.36 12.60 -14.50
C MET A 157 10.09 11.36 -15.37
N ASP A 158 8.83 10.96 -15.55
CA ASP A 158 8.48 9.71 -16.22
C ASP A 158 7.36 9.96 -17.24
N THR A 159 7.52 9.42 -18.45
CA THR A 159 6.47 9.48 -19.48
C THR A 159 5.27 8.60 -19.10
N ILE A 160 5.43 7.73 -18.09
CA ILE A 160 4.40 6.89 -17.50
C ILE A 160 4.27 7.24 -16.00
N PRO A 161 3.38 8.17 -15.63
CA PRO A 161 3.20 8.60 -14.23
C PRO A 161 2.88 7.47 -13.25
N ALA A 162 2.17 6.43 -13.71
CA ALA A 162 1.86 5.26 -12.88
C ALA A 162 3.11 4.53 -12.35
N ASN A 163 4.24 4.52 -13.07
CA ASN A 163 5.50 3.96 -12.57
C ASN A 163 6.04 4.76 -11.39
N THR A 164 6.00 6.10 -11.49
CA THR A 164 6.48 6.99 -10.42
C THR A 164 5.65 6.77 -9.15
N ILE A 165 4.32 6.73 -9.28
CA ILE A 165 3.42 6.50 -8.13
C ILE A 165 3.64 5.11 -7.54
N GLU A 166 3.79 4.05 -8.35
CA GLU A 166 4.13 2.70 -7.87
C GLU A 166 5.42 2.71 -7.03
N ASN A 167 6.47 3.38 -7.50
CA ASN A 167 7.72 3.52 -6.75
C ASN A 167 7.55 4.33 -5.47
N ILE A 168 6.71 5.38 -5.46
CA ILE A 168 6.40 6.13 -4.24
C ILE A 168 5.72 5.20 -3.22
N ILE A 169 4.72 4.42 -3.62
CA ILE A 169 4.02 3.48 -2.73
C ILE A 169 5.02 2.49 -2.12
N ILE A 170 5.87 1.87 -2.94
CA ILE A 170 6.88 0.91 -2.47
C ILE A 170 7.86 1.58 -1.50
N ASN A 171 8.43 2.73 -1.87
CA ASN A 171 9.40 3.45 -1.05
C ASN A 171 8.80 3.87 0.29
N GLN A 172 7.54 4.31 0.32
CA GLN A 172 6.88 4.71 1.56
C GLN A 172 6.52 3.51 2.44
N PHE A 173 6.18 2.37 1.83
CA PHE A 173 5.96 1.11 2.56
C PHE A 173 7.25 0.59 3.18
N GLU A 174 8.36 0.58 2.43
CA GLU A 174 9.69 0.19 2.94
C GLU A 174 10.16 1.12 4.06
N LYS A 175 9.83 2.41 3.95
CA LYS A 175 10.02 3.39 5.02
C LYS A 175 9.03 3.21 6.16
N GLY A 176 8.08 2.27 6.12
CA GLY A 176 7.11 2.10 7.20
C GLY A 176 6.19 3.30 7.42
N LEU A 177 5.86 4.05 6.37
CA LEU A 177 4.98 5.24 6.43
C LEU A 177 3.59 4.98 5.84
N THR A 178 3.38 3.84 5.18
CA THR A 178 2.08 3.44 4.64
C THR A 178 1.94 1.93 4.62
N VAL A 179 0.73 1.41 4.41
CA VAL A 179 0.47 -0.02 4.19
C VAL A 179 0.16 -0.29 2.71
N ILE A 180 0.59 -1.46 2.22
CA ILE A 180 0.15 -1.97 0.92
C ILE A 180 -0.93 -3.01 1.16
N THR A 181 -2.17 -2.64 0.86
CA THR A 181 -3.33 -3.55 0.89
C THR A 181 -3.84 -3.71 -0.52
N ASN A 182 -3.91 -4.94 -1.02
CA ASN A 182 -4.37 -5.23 -2.37
C ASN A 182 -5.84 -5.67 -2.40
N LEU A 183 -6.41 -5.85 -3.60
CA LEU A 183 -7.80 -6.29 -3.79
C LEU A 183 -8.14 -7.57 -3.01
N LYS A 184 -7.24 -8.55 -3.00
CA LYS A 184 -7.45 -9.81 -2.27
C LYS A 184 -7.43 -9.58 -0.76
N ASP A 185 -6.54 -8.73 -0.26
CA ASP A 185 -6.47 -8.39 1.15
C ASP A 185 -7.72 -7.63 1.60
N MET A 186 -8.19 -6.66 0.81
CA MET A 186 -9.47 -5.97 1.08
C MET A 186 -10.63 -6.96 1.09
N TYR A 187 -10.75 -7.83 0.08
CA TYR A 187 -11.83 -8.82 0.02
C TYR A 187 -11.83 -9.77 1.23
N ASN A 188 -10.67 -10.28 1.62
CA ASN A 188 -10.57 -11.14 2.80
C ASN A 188 -10.84 -10.36 4.10
N GLY A 189 -10.39 -9.10 4.18
CA GLY A 189 -10.65 -8.23 5.32
C GLY A 189 -12.13 -7.94 5.50
N LEU A 190 -12.86 -7.67 4.41
CA LEU A 190 -14.32 -7.44 4.43
C LEU A 190 -15.11 -8.67 4.92
N ALA A 191 -14.52 -9.87 4.83
CA ALA A 191 -15.13 -11.08 5.37
C ALA A 191 -14.94 -11.23 6.89
N ILE A 192 -14.01 -10.48 7.51
CA ILE A 192 -13.69 -10.53 8.93
C ILE A 192 -14.40 -9.38 9.64
N LYS A 193 -15.58 -9.65 10.20
CA LYS A 193 -16.41 -8.65 10.90
C LYS A 193 -15.74 -7.99 12.11
N THR A 194 -14.75 -8.66 12.70
CA THR A 194 -14.08 -8.23 13.93
C THR A 194 -12.82 -7.40 13.67
N ALA A 195 -12.50 -7.07 12.42
CA ALA A 195 -11.27 -6.40 12.05
C ALA A 195 -11.55 -5.16 11.21
N GLY A 196 -10.80 -4.09 11.49
CA GLY A 196 -10.71 -2.93 10.64
C GLY A 196 -9.69 -3.17 9.53
N ILE A 197 -9.96 -2.61 8.36
CA ILE A 197 -9.06 -2.71 7.22
C ILE A 197 -8.34 -1.39 7.04
N THR A 198 -7.05 -1.45 6.71
CA THR A 198 -6.22 -0.26 6.50
C THR A 198 -5.69 -0.25 5.09
N THR A 199 -5.62 0.90 4.44
CA THR A 199 -4.92 1.03 3.15
C THR A 199 -4.20 2.36 3.03
N GLY A 200 -3.21 2.46 2.14
CA GLY A 200 -2.46 3.70 1.94
C GLY A 200 -3.31 4.84 1.39
N VAL A 201 -3.00 6.06 1.79
CA VAL A 201 -3.61 7.30 1.29
C VAL A 201 -2.66 7.99 0.35
N ILE A 202 -3.17 8.49 -0.77
CA ILE A 202 -2.42 9.29 -1.73
C ILE A 202 -3.03 10.68 -1.90
N TYR A 203 -2.20 11.70 -1.97
CA TYR A 203 -2.63 13.07 -2.25
C TYR A 203 -1.52 13.86 -2.95
N VAL A 204 -1.89 14.98 -3.55
CA VAL A 204 -0.94 15.95 -4.10
C VAL A 204 -0.60 16.95 -3.00
N ALA A 205 0.69 17.23 -2.81
CA ALA A 205 1.14 18.21 -1.82
C ALA A 205 0.66 19.63 -2.20
N ASP A 206 0.03 20.32 -1.25
CA ASP A 206 -0.24 21.75 -1.36
C ASP A 206 1.08 22.51 -1.11
N GLU A 207 1.63 23.18 -2.13
CA GLU A 207 2.89 23.97 -2.11
C GLU A 207 4.03 23.38 -1.25
N ALA A 208 4.87 22.52 -1.84
CA ALA A 208 5.87 21.78 -1.08
C ALA A 208 7.12 22.60 -0.67
N ASP A 209 7.67 22.26 0.50
CA ASP A 209 9.08 22.49 0.92
C ASP A 209 10.12 21.92 -0.08
N ILE A 210 9.66 21.18 -1.10
CA ILE A 210 10.45 20.57 -2.16
C ILE A 210 10.17 21.36 -3.45
N ALA A 211 11.15 22.16 -3.87
CA ALA A 211 11.07 22.86 -5.15
C ALA A 211 11.08 21.84 -6.31
N HIS A 212 9.96 21.72 -7.02
CA HIS A 212 9.88 20.90 -8.23
C HIS A 212 8.96 21.52 -9.28
N ASN A 213 9.31 21.35 -10.56
CA ASN A 213 8.46 21.73 -11.67
C ASN A 213 7.39 20.65 -11.89
N GLY A 214 6.32 20.65 -11.10
CA GLY A 214 5.17 19.76 -11.26
C GLY A 214 4.56 19.29 -9.95
N ASN A 215 3.57 18.42 -10.04
CA ASN A 215 2.86 17.91 -8.87
C ASN A 215 3.67 16.86 -8.12
N ILE A 216 3.69 16.98 -6.80
CA ILE A 216 4.37 16.05 -5.90
C ILE A 216 3.30 15.19 -5.23
N PHE A 217 3.39 13.88 -5.43
CA PHE A 217 2.53 12.91 -4.76
C PHE A 217 3.14 12.52 -3.41
N ILE A 218 2.29 12.49 -2.39
CA ILE A 218 2.64 12.02 -1.06
C ILE A 218 1.78 10.79 -0.74
N VAL A 219 2.44 9.78 -0.16
CA VAL A 219 1.81 8.55 0.34
C VAL A 219 2.38 8.25 1.71
N ASP A 220 1.89 8.93 2.75
CA ASP A 220 2.38 8.77 4.12
C ASP A 220 1.26 8.79 5.16
N GLU A 221 0.02 8.57 4.73
CA GLU A 221 -1.13 8.40 5.61
C GLU A 221 -1.80 7.05 5.34
N ILE A 222 -2.59 6.60 6.32
CA ILE A 222 -3.32 5.33 6.25
C ILE A 222 -4.81 5.58 6.47
N ALA A 223 -5.63 5.12 5.53
CA ALA A 223 -7.07 5.13 5.61
C ALA A 223 -7.57 3.97 6.47
N ILE A 224 -8.57 4.23 7.32
CA ILE A 224 -9.18 3.23 8.20
C ILE A 224 -10.59 2.94 7.71
N PHE A 225 -10.87 1.65 7.49
CA PHE A 225 -12.17 1.14 7.12
C PHE A 225 -12.77 0.33 8.27
N LYS A 226 -14.06 0.57 8.54
CA LYS A 226 -14.93 -0.34 9.30
C LYS A 226 -15.96 -0.88 8.32
N ASP A 227 -16.06 -2.21 8.25
CA ASP A 227 -16.72 -2.89 7.14
C ASP A 227 -16.17 -2.36 5.79
N ASP A 228 -17.06 -1.89 4.90
CA ASP A 228 -16.72 -1.37 3.58
C ASP A 228 -16.57 0.15 3.52
N LYS A 229 -16.61 0.86 4.66
CA LYS A 229 -16.63 2.33 4.69
C LYS A 229 -15.42 2.93 5.36
N LEU A 230 -14.90 3.98 4.74
CA LEU A 230 -13.88 4.86 5.31
C LEU A 230 -14.44 5.61 6.52
N ILE A 231 -13.78 5.49 7.66
CA ILE A 231 -14.18 6.16 8.91
C ILE A 231 -13.15 7.18 9.40
N GLY A 232 -11.94 7.18 8.85
CA GLY A 232 -10.90 8.13 9.23
C GLY A 232 -9.53 7.84 8.65
N PHE A 233 -8.56 8.60 9.13
CA PHE A 233 -7.17 8.52 8.69
C PHE A 233 -6.21 8.49 9.88
N LEU A 234 -5.07 7.81 9.69
CA LEU A 234 -3.87 7.99 10.47
C LEU A 234 -2.94 8.94 9.72
N ASN A 235 -2.41 9.94 10.40
CA ASN A 235 -1.39 10.83 9.85
C ASN A 235 -0.05 10.08 9.70
N LYS A 236 1.00 10.77 9.25
CA LYS A 236 2.35 10.21 9.07
C LYS A 236 2.96 9.56 10.30
N GLU A 237 2.92 10.22 11.45
CA GLU A 237 3.51 9.70 12.69
C GLU A 237 2.70 8.50 13.22
N GLU A 238 1.38 8.59 13.16
CA GLU A 238 0.47 7.51 13.53
C GLU A 238 0.60 6.29 12.59
N SER A 239 0.81 6.53 11.29
CA SER A 239 1.03 5.49 10.30
C SER A 239 2.34 4.74 10.56
N ARG A 240 3.41 5.46 10.92
CA ARG A 240 4.66 4.83 11.40
C ARG A 240 4.43 3.95 12.62
N ALA A 241 3.69 4.46 13.59
CA ALA A 241 3.37 3.73 14.82
C ALA A 241 2.61 2.43 14.54
N LEU A 242 1.63 2.47 13.63
CA LEU A 242 0.93 1.27 13.16
C LEU A 242 1.89 0.28 12.48
N MET A 243 2.80 0.78 11.64
CA MET A 243 3.75 -0.04 10.89
C MET A 243 4.76 -0.77 11.77
N TRP A 244 5.21 -0.14 12.88
CA TRP A 244 6.01 -0.84 13.89
C TRP A 244 5.30 -2.05 14.50
N ILE A 245 3.97 -2.02 14.59
CA ILE A 245 3.16 -3.14 15.11
C ILE A 245 2.94 -4.21 14.04
N LYS A 246 2.56 -3.81 12.81
CA LYS A 246 2.04 -4.73 11.78
C LYS A 246 3.11 -5.45 10.98
N THR A 247 4.29 -4.86 10.79
CA THR A 247 5.28 -5.41 9.88
C THR A 247 6.72 -5.18 10.35
N LYS A 248 7.66 -5.72 9.58
CA LYS A 248 9.07 -5.39 9.67
C LYS A 248 9.29 -4.08 8.91
N VAL A 249 9.59 -2.99 9.62
CA VAL A 249 10.03 -1.74 8.97
C VAL A 249 11.51 -1.90 8.66
N GLU A 250 11.93 -1.63 7.43
CA GLU A 250 13.30 -1.90 6.97
C GLU A 250 14.11 -0.64 6.62
N SER A 251 13.47 0.54 6.66
CA SER A 251 14.14 1.80 6.37
C SER A 251 13.40 3.02 6.97
N GLY A 252 13.97 4.20 6.72
CA GLY A 252 13.41 5.48 7.08
C GLY A 252 14.00 6.04 8.38
N ASP A 253 13.76 7.33 8.59
CA ASP A 253 14.42 8.07 9.64
C ASP A 253 13.48 8.33 10.82
N VAL A 254 14.06 8.28 12.03
CA VAL A 254 13.45 8.75 13.27
C VAL A 254 14.29 9.90 13.78
N VAL A 255 13.63 11.03 14.06
CA VAL A 255 14.30 12.19 14.64
C VAL A 255 13.97 12.25 16.13
N ILE A 256 15.00 12.23 16.97
CA ILE A 256 14.89 12.37 18.42
C ILE A 256 15.63 13.62 18.88
N ASN A 257 15.32 14.07 20.09
CA ASN A 257 16.09 15.13 20.75
C ASN A 257 17.40 14.54 21.30
N SER A 258 18.45 15.36 21.36
CA SER A 258 19.65 15.01 22.10
C SER A 258 19.34 14.91 23.60
N PRO A 259 19.87 13.91 24.33
CA PRO A 259 19.77 13.84 25.79
C PRO A 259 20.44 15.02 26.49
N GLU A 260 21.43 15.66 25.84
CA GLU A 260 22.23 16.75 26.41
C GLU A 260 21.59 18.13 26.19
N ASP A 261 20.93 18.34 25.04
CA ASP A 261 20.15 19.54 24.74
C ASP A 261 18.90 19.18 23.93
N GLU A 262 17.72 19.38 24.51
CA GLU A 262 16.44 19.08 23.85
C GLU A 262 16.19 19.88 22.56
N LYS A 263 16.94 20.97 22.34
CA LYS A 263 16.87 21.76 21.10
C LYS A 263 17.63 21.12 19.95
N GLU A 264 18.61 20.28 20.23
CA GLU A 264 19.40 19.60 19.22
C GLU A 264 18.70 18.31 18.77
N LYS A 265 18.82 18.00 17.47
CA LYS A 265 18.15 16.86 16.84
C LYS A 265 19.17 15.82 16.40
N ILE A 266 18.80 14.57 16.59
CA ILE A 266 19.56 13.41 16.15
C ILE A 266 18.68 12.61 15.20
N THR A 267 19.22 12.35 14.01
CA THR A 267 18.54 11.55 12.99
C THR A 267 19.08 10.14 13.04
N LEU A 268 18.17 9.19 13.26
CA LEU A 268 18.46 7.77 13.33
C LEU A 268 17.81 7.05 12.13
N GLU A 269 18.62 6.46 11.26
CA GLU A 269 18.15 5.61 10.17
C GLU A 269 17.79 4.24 10.72
N ILE A 270 16.58 3.76 10.46
CA ILE A 270 16.13 2.41 10.81
C ILE A 270 16.80 1.41 9.86
N LEU A 271 17.43 0.38 10.44
CA LEU A 271 17.94 -0.78 9.71
C LEU A 271 16.90 -1.89 9.64
N ASP A 272 16.23 -2.16 10.76
CA ASP A 272 15.04 -2.99 10.82
C ASP A 272 14.31 -2.80 12.16
N SER A 273 12.99 -3.04 12.13
CA SER A 273 12.16 -3.22 13.31
C SER A 273 11.39 -4.52 13.26
N LYS A 274 11.02 -5.07 14.41
CA LYS A 274 10.09 -6.20 14.51
C LYS A 274 9.22 -6.03 15.75
N CYS A 275 7.95 -6.42 15.66
CA CYS A 275 7.07 -6.53 16.80
C CYS A 275 6.62 -7.97 17.00
N LYS A 276 6.65 -8.43 18.26
CA LYS A 276 5.99 -9.66 18.68
C LYS A 276 4.73 -9.31 19.47
N THR A 277 3.58 -9.61 18.89
CA THR A 277 2.27 -9.47 19.54
C THR A 277 1.88 -10.75 20.28
N THR A 278 1.71 -10.66 21.60
CA THR A 278 1.36 -11.80 22.46
C THR A 278 0.06 -11.51 23.22
N PRO A 279 -1.02 -12.30 23.03
CA PRO A 279 -2.21 -12.15 23.85
C PRO A 279 -2.04 -12.91 25.16
N ILE A 280 -2.51 -12.29 26.23
CA ILE A 280 -2.46 -12.80 27.59
C ILE A 280 -3.90 -12.92 28.09
N PHE A 281 -4.21 -14.04 28.71
CA PHE A 281 -5.49 -14.29 29.38
C PHE A 281 -5.19 -14.65 30.83
N ASP A 282 -5.71 -13.85 31.76
CA ASP A 282 -5.48 -14.03 33.20
C ASP A 282 -6.57 -14.86 33.90
N GLY A 283 -7.58 -15.33 33.13
CA GLY A 283 -8.75 -16.05 33.63
C GLY A 283 -10.05 -15.27 33.49
N ASN A 284 -9.97 -13.93 33.50
CA ASN A 284 -11.14 -13.05 33.38
C ASN A 284 -11.02 -12.08 32.20
N ASN A 285 -9.85 -11.52 31.95
CA ASN A 285 -9.64 -10.47 30.95
C ASN A 285 -8.57 -10.84 29.92
N TYR A 286 -8.71 -10.27 28.73
CA TYR A 286 -7.68 -10.28 27.71
C TYR A 286 -6.81 -9.03 27.80
N SER A 287 -5.52 -9.19 27.55
CA SER A 287 -4.59 -8.10 27.31
C SER A 287 -3.63 -8.47 26.18
N ILE A 288 -3.01 -7.45 25.59
CA ILE A 288 -2.02 -7.60 24.54
C ILE A 288 -0.69 -7.09 25.04
N LYS A 289 0.37 -7.85 24.79
CA LYS A 289 1.75 -7.42 24.97
C LYS A 289 2.42 -7.26 23.62
N LEU A 290 2.96 -6.07 23.36
CA LEU A 290 3.75 -5.72 22.19
C LEU A 290 5.21 -5.61 22.59
N ASP A 291 6.04 -6.54 22.13
CA ASP A 291 7.50 -6.47 22.29
C ASP A 291 8.11 -6.00 20.96
N ILE A 292 8.53 -4.73 20.91
CA ILE A 292 9.10 -4.07 19.73
C ILE A 292 10.62 -4.01 19.88
N THR A 293 11.33 -4.46 18.86
CA THR A 293 12.79 -4.29 18.76
C THR A 293 13.14 -3.48 17.52
N GLN A 294 14.03 -2.50 17.65
CA GLN A 294 14.52 -1.70 16.54
C GLN A 294 16.04 -1.65 16.52
N ARG A 295 16.63 -1.71 15.32
CA ARG A 295 18.04 -1.41 15.10
C ARG A 295 18.16 -0.17 14.24
N SER A 296 19.07 0.73 14.61
CA SER A 296 19.28 1.98 13.90
C SER A 296 20.76 2.35 13.76
N ASN A 297 21.06 3.21 12.79
CA ASN A 297 22.33 3.93 12.68
C ASN A 297 22.12 5.42 12.98
N ILE A 298 23.17 6.11 13.42
CA ILE A 298 23.16 7.57 13.52
C ILE A 298 23.55 8.13 12.13
N VAL A 299 22.70 9.01 11.59
CA VAL A 299 22.94 9.69 10.30
C VAL A 299 23.47 11.09 10.54
N SER A 300 22.88 11.81 11.48
CA SER A 300 23.28 13.18 11.81
C SER A 300 23.08 13.45 13.29
N MET A 301 24.00 14.19 13.88
CA MET A 301 23.97 14.66 15.25
C MET A 301 24.65 16.02 15.33
N VAL A 302 24.20 16.87 16.24
CA VAL A 302 24.84 18.14 16.60
C VAL A 302 25.58 17.93 17.94
N GLY A 303 26.71 18.62 18.15
CA GLY A 303 27.51 18.54 19.38
C GLY A 303 28.91 17.95 19.20
N GLU A 304 29.77 18.11 20.20
CA GLU A 304 31.20 17.69 20.14
C GLU A 304 31.43 16.24 20.60
N HIS A 305 30.41 15.60 21.19
CA HIS A 305 30.55 14.29 21.81
C HIS A 305 30.49 13.16 20.78
N ASP A 306 31.28 12.11 21.03
CA ASP A 306 31.31 10.89 20.22
C ASP A 306 30.51 9.80 20.92
N PRO A 307 29.27 9.51 20.50
CA PRO A 307 28.45 8.49 21.14
C PRO A 307 29.15 7.13 21.07
N MET A 308 30.01 6.91 20.07
CA MET A 308 30.68 5.65 19.83
C MET A 308 31.86 5.40 20.78
N ASN A 309 32.34 6.44 21.48
CA ASN A 309 33.35 6.32 22.53
C ASN A 309 32.77 6.43 23.95
N ASP A 310 31.54 6.94 24.10
CA ASP A 310 30.83 6.99 25.39
C ASP A 310 29.58 6.09 25.38
N HIS A 311 29.72 4.92 26.02
CA HIS A 311 28.62 3.96 26.13
C HIS A 311 27.41 4.52 26.90
N LYS A 312 27.61 5.51 27.79
CA LYS A 312 26.49 6.11 28.52
C LYS A 312 25.61 6.95 27.59
N VAL A 313 26.23 7.72 26.68
CA VAL A 313 25.50 8.53 25.70
C VAL A 313 24.69 7.63 24.77
N LEU A 314 25.25 6.50 24.33
CA LEU A 314 24.49 5.51 23.55
C LEU A 314 23.32 4.91 24.33
N ASP A 315 23.53 4.49 25.57
CA ASP A 315 22.46 3.94 26.41
C ASP A 315 21.33 4.96 26.64
N GLU A 316 21.67 6.25 26.75
CA GLU A 316 20.70 7.34 26.88
C GLU A 316 19.94 7.58 25.58
N LEU A 317 20.61 7.59 24.43
CA LEU A 317 19.98 7.69 23.11
C LEU A 317 19.03 6.53 22.84
N GLU A 318 19.43 5.31 23.19
CA GLU A 318 18.58 4.12 23.07
C GLU A 318 17.33 4.25 23.94
N LYS A 319 17.44 4.76 25.17
CA LYS A 319 16.28 5.03 26.06
C LYS A 319 15.36 6.12 25.52
N VAL A 320 15.92 7.20 24.96
CA VAL A 320 15.12 8.28 24.35
C VAL A 320 14.36 7.73 23.14
N LEU A 321 15.01 6.92 22.30
CA LEU A 321 14.37 6.26 21.16
C LEU A 321 13.29 5.27 21.61
N ASP A 322 13.57 4.45 22.62
CA ASP A 322 12.60 3.50 23.20
C ASP A 322 11.35 4.21 23.67
N LYS A 323 11.51 5.29 24.44
CA LYS A 323 10.41 6.09 24.93
C LYS A 323 9.61 6.74 23.79
N ARG A 324 10.28 7.27 22.78
CA ARG A 324 9.62 7.88 21.60
C ARG A 324 8.73 6.87 20.89
N ILE A 325 9.27 5.69 20.55
CA ILE A 325 8.51 4.63 19.87
C ILE A 325 7.36 4.14 20.75
N GLU A 326 7.61 3.96 22.06
CA GLU A 326 6.59 3.52 23.02
C GLU A 326 5.42 4.51 23.10
N GLU A 327 5.71 5.81 23.18
CA GLU A 327 4.72 6.88 23.21
C GLU A 327 3.92 6.94 21.91
N ASP A 328 4.58 6.93 20.75
CA ASP A 328 3.92 6.95 19.43
C ASP A 328 2.96 5.76 19.28
N VAL A 329 3.40 4.56 19.66
CA VAL A 329 2.59 3.33 19.60
C VAL A 329 1.42 3.38 20.59
N LYS A 330 1.63 3.83 21.83
CA LYS A 330 0.55 4.00 22.81
C LYS A 330 -0.48 5.02 22.34
N ASN A 331 -0.03 6.11 21.73
CA ASN A 331 -0.90 7.18 21.24
C ASN A 331 -1.78 6.68 20.09
N VAL A 332 -1.23 5.97 19.10
CA VAL A 332 -2.05 5.43 18.00
C VAL A 332 -3.05 4.38 18.48
N ILE A 333 -2.66 3.49 19.41
CA ILE A 333 -3.58 2.51 20.00
C ILE A 333 -4.74 3.22 20.70
N LYS A 334 -4.43 4.20 21.56
CA LYS A 334 -5.43 4.96 22.30
C LYS A 334 -6.36 5.74 21.37
N LYS A 335 -5.82 6.36 20.32
CA LYS A 335 -6.62 7.07 19.29
C LYS A 335 -7.58 6.10 18.62
N VAL A 336 -7.09 4.96 18.14
CA VAL A 336 -7.93 3.97 17.45
C VAL A 336 -9.02 3.40 18.37
N GLN A 337 -8.68 3.08 19.61
CA GLN A 337 -9.66 2.58 20.59
C GLN A 337 -10.73 3.60 20.94
N LYS A 338 -10.40 4.90 20.99
CA LYS A 338 -11.33 5.95 21.42
C LYS A 338 -12.13 6.58 20.29
N ASP A 339 -11.49 6.82 19.16
CA ASP A 339 -12.03 7.66 18.10
C ASP A 339 -12.64 6.82 16.96
N TYR A 340 -12.16 5.58 16.77
CA TYR A 340 -12.55 4.74 15.64
C TYR A 340 -13.24 3.43 16.02
N ASP A 341 -12.99 2.91 17.23
CA ASP A 341 -13.66 1.70 17.75
C ASP A 341 -13.63 0.51 16.76
N VAL A 342 -12.42 0.24 16.25
CA VAL A 342 -12.18 -0.81 15.26
C VAL A 342 -10.77 -1.38 15.37
N ASP A 343 -10.64 -2.71 15.38
CA ASP A 343 -9.35 -3.40 15.50
C ASP A 343 -8.57 -3.40 14.17
N ILE A 344 -7.76 -2.36 13.94
CA ILE A 344 -6.82 -2.32 12.80
C ILE A 344 -5.48 -3.02 13.08
N PHE A 345 -5.26 -3.49 14.31
CA PHE A 345 -4.01 -4.09 14.76
C PHE A 345 -4.00 -5.63 14.63
N ASN A 346 -5.16 -6.22 14.33
CA ASN A 346 -5.44 -7.65 14.27
C ASN A 346 -5.33 -8.35 15.64
N PHE A 347 -5.58 -7.66 16.75
CA PHE A 347 -5.53 -8.26 18.09
C PHE A 347 -6.52 -9.41 18.26
N GLY A 348 -7.73 -9.28 17.71
CA GLY A 348 -8.75 -10.32 17.71
C GLY A 348 -8.26 -11.60 17.03
N GLU A 349 -7.60 -11.47 15.89
CA GLU A 349 -7.01 -12.61 15.17
C GLU A 349 -5.84 -13.26 15.92
N VAL A 350 -5.02 -12.48 16.64
CA VAL A 350 -3.96 -13.05 17.48
C VAL A 350 -4.57 -13.83 18.66
N ILE A 351 -5.64 -13.31 19.27
CA ILE A 351 -6.40 -14.01 20.32
C ILE A 351 -7.05 -15.28 19.76
N HIS A 352 -7.71 -15.20 18.60
CA HIS A 352 -8.32 -16.33 17.92
C HIS A 352 -7.33 -17.47 17.70
N ARG A 353 -6.13 -17.14 17.19
CA ARG A 353 -5.08 -18.13 16.93
C ARG A 353 -4.58 -18.81 18.20
N LYS A 354 -4.50 -18.11 19.33
CA LYS A 354 -3.99 -18.67 20.60
C LYS A 354 -5.08 -19.33 21.46
N TYR A 355 -6.29 -18.77 21.46
CA TYR A 355 -7.41 -19.15 22.32
C TYR A 355 -8.71 -19.38 21.50
N PRO A 356 -8.73 -20.32 20.54
CA PRO A 356 -9.85 -20.46 19.60
C PRO A 356 -11.19 -20.80 20.24
N LYS A 357 -11.18 -21.53 21.38
CA LYS A 357 -12.41 -21.86 22.12
C LYS A 357 -13.04 -20.63 22.75
N HIS A 358 -12.24 -19.72 23.30
CA HIS A 358 -12.73 -18.50 23.90
C HIS A 358 -13.13 -17.48 22.84
N TRP A 359 -12.37 -17.40 21.74
CA TRP A 359 -12.72 -16.53 20.61
C TRP A 359 -14.13 -16.78 20.09
N LYS A 360 -14.57 -18.04 20.02
CA LYS A 360 -15.96 -18.38 19.63
C LYS A 360 -17.03 -17.73 20.50
N VAL A 361 -16.72 -17.44 21.76
CA VAL A 361 -17.62 -16.79 22.71
C VAL A 361 -17.57 -15.27 22.55
N ILE A 362 -16.37 -14.69 22.47
CA ILE A 362 -16.20 -13.23 22.50
C ILE A 362 -16.27 -12.53 21.14
N LYS A 363 -16.20 -13.27 20.02
CA LYS A 363 -16.10 -12.67 18.67
C LYS A 363 -17.27 -11.77 18.30
N GLU A 364 -18.48 -12.05 18.78
CA GLU A 364 -19.66 -11.24 18.47
C GLU A 364 -19.69 -9.93 19.28
N GLU A 365 -18.98 -9.89 20.41
CA GLU A 365 -18.85 -8.74 21.30
C GLU A 365 -17.50 -8.03 21.12
N TRP A 366 -16.72 -8.42 20.11
CA TRP A 366 -15.33 -7.95 19.96
C TRP A 366 -15.23 -6.44 19.80
N ASP A 367 -16.17 -5.84 19.08
CA ASP A 367 -16.27 -4.38 18.94
C ASP A 367 -16.49 -3.68 20.29
N GLU A 368 -17.13 -4.32 21.27
CA GLU A 368 -17.29 -3.76 22.62
C GLU A 368 -16.05 -4.01 23.49
N ILE A 369 -15.33 -5.10 23.24
CA ILE A 369 -14.16 -5.51 24.02
C ILE A 369 -12.89 -4.75 23.60
N PHE A 370 -12.70 -4.55 22.29
CA PHE A 370 -11.48 -3.97 21.71
C PHE A 370 -11.12 -2.58 22.30
N PRO A 371 -12.05 -1.63 22.48
CA PRO A 371 -11.76 -0.32 23.07
C PRO A 371 -11.18 -0.39 24.48
N HIS A 372 -11.46 -1.46 25.21
CA HIS A 372 -11.13 -1.61 26.62
C HIS A 372 -9.97 -2.57 26.86
N ILE A 373 -9.44 -3.21 25.82
CA ILE A 373 -8.32 -4.15 25.96
C ILE A 373 -7.06 -3.39 26.40
N LEU A 374 -6.42 -3.89 27.46
CA LEU A 374 -5.16 -3.33 27.94
C LEU A 374 -4.02 -3.75 27.00
N VAL A 375 -3.21 -2.78 26.58
CA VAL A 375 -2.04 -3.02 25.74
C VAL A 375 -0.76 -2.57 26.45
N GLU A 376 0.09 -3.54 26.80
CA GLU A 376 1.44 -3.30 27.31
C GLU A 376 2.41 -3.19 26.13
N VAL A 377 3.13 -2.07 26.04
CA VAL A 377 4.14 -1.83 25.00
C VAL A 377 5.52 -1.87 25.65
N LYS A 378 6.42 -2.70 25.13
CA LYS A 378 7.84 -2.72 25.50
C LYS A 378 8.66 -2.52 24.26
N VAL A 379 9.55 -1.53 24.30
CA VAL A 379 10.49 -1.24 23.22
C VAL A 379 11.89 -1.55 23.69
N LYS A 380 12.70 -2.12 22.80
CA LYS A 380 14.14 -2.26 22.96
C LYS A 380 14.85 -1.93 21.66
N SER A 381 15.44 -0.75 21.62
CA SER A 381 16.20 -0.24 20.49
C SER A 381 17.68 -0.57 20.66
N SER A 382 18.41 -0.59 19.55
CA SER A 382 19.87 -0.61 19.61
C SER A 382 20.49 0.20 18.47
N ILE A 383 21.47 1.02 18.79
CA ILE A 383 22.17 1.88 17.84
C ILE A 383 23.49 1.20 17.46
N LYS A 384 23.75 1.01 16.15
CA LYS A 384 24.87 0.19 15.67
C LYS A 384 26.10 0.98 15.23
N ARG A 385 25.94 1.97 14.35
CA ARG A 385 27.07 2.76 13.82
C ARG A 385 26.66 4.20 13.48
N PRO A 386 27.58 5.18 13.55
CA PRO A 386 27.36 6.56 13.12
C PRO A 386 27.72 6.83 11.64
N GLY A 387 27.95 5.79 10.83
CA GLY A 387 28.44 5.93 9.46
C GLY A 387 29.98 5.95 9.40
N LEU A 388 30.54 6.68 8.42
CA LEU A 388 31.99 6.75 8.14
C LEU A 388 32.78 7.57 9.18
N ILE A 389 32.10 8.44 9.93
CA ILE A 389 32.67 9.31 10.97
C ILE A 389 31.91 9.09 12.27
N SER A 390 32.61 9.12 13.42
CA SER A 390 32.00 8.92 14.74
C SER A 390 31.63 10.20 15.47
N LYS A 391 32.12 11.35 14.99
CA LYS A 391 31.85 12.70 15.50
C LYS A 391 31.32 13.59 14.37
N PRO A 392 30.53 14.63 14.69
CA PRO A 392 30.24 15.71 13.76
C PRO A 392 31.53 16.35 13.21
N ALA A 393 31.45 16.88 11.99
CA ALA A 393 32.63 17.37 11.27
C ALA A 393 33.18 18.70 11.82
N ILE A 394 32.43 19.37 12.69
CA ILE A 394 32.76 20.66 13.30
C ILE A 394 32.45 20.57 14.79
#